data_AF-A0AB38WTW9-F1
#
_entry.id   AF-A0AB38WTW9-F1
#
_cell.length_a   1.000
_cell.length_b   1.000
_cell.length_c   1.000
_cell.angle_alpha   90.00
_cell.angle_beta   90.00
_cell.angle_gamma   90.00
#
_symmetry.space_group_name_H-M   'P 1'
#
loop_
_entity.id
_entity.type
_entity.pdbx_description
1 polymer ?
#
loop_
_entity_poly.entity_id
_entity_poly.type
_entity_poly.pdbx_seq_one_letter_code
_entity_poly.pdbx_strand_id
1 'polypeptide(L)'
;MQIDFAQAVTAEAKAQAAALARATAIKTDCRTRILAVGSEATQMNIAQAGIVFTAAVLDGAPRTVALAASGLRDGDLTLAQGWKAWVAAMQTECRRAIESGEGPVWPDLPKGVADLAARF
;
A
#
# COMPACT_ATOMS: atom_id res chain seq x y z
N MET A 1 40.26 26.70 -27.94
CA MET A 1 39.02 26.02 -27.54
C MET A 1 39.30 25.30 -26.23
N GLN A 2 38.80 25.83 -25.12
CA GLN A 2 39.04 25.29 -23.78
C GLN A 2 37.77 24.55 -23.38
N ILE A 3 37.82 23.22 -23.34
CA ILE A 3 36.66 22.42 -22.90
C ILE A 3 36.50 22.64 -21.40
N ASP A 4 35.35 23.16 -21.01
CA ASP A 4 34.95 23.29 -19.61
C ASP A 4 34.48 21.93 -19.08
N PHE A 5 35.38 21.23 -18.39
CA PHE A 5 35.09 19.92 -17.80
C PHE A 5 34.12 20.01 -16.60
N ALA A 6 33.81 21.20 -16.07
CA ALA A 6 32.78 21.36 -15.06
C ALA A 6 31.36 21.14 -15.63
N GLN A 7 31.19 21.23 -16.96
CA GLN A 7 29.96 20.93 -17.67
C GLN A 7 29.93 19.50 -18.26
N ALA A 8 30.95 18.69 -17.99
CA ALA A 8 31.00 17.32 -18.49
C ALA A 8 29.99 16.45 -17.72
N VAL A 9 28.93 16.01 -18.40
CA VAL A 9 28.01 15.01 -17.83
C VAL A 9 28.75 13.68 -17.72
N THR A 10 29.11 13.30 -16.50
CA THR A 10 29.85 12.06 -16.25
C THR A 10 28.96 10.82 -16.38
N ALA A 11 29.58 9.65 -16.55
CA ALA A 11 28.87 8.38 -16.58
C ALA A 11 28.17 8.10 -15.23
N GLU A 12 28.79 8.49 -14.13
CA GLU A 12 28.26 8.37 -12.77
C GLU A 12 27.02 9.23 -12.57
N ALA A 13 27.04 10.48 -13.07
CA ALA A 13 25.89 11.38 -13.01
C ALA A 13 24.69 10.80 -13.80
N LYS A 14 24.95 10.22 -14.98
CA LYS A 14 23.90 9.53 -15.77
C LYS A 14 23.37 8.30 -15.04
N ALA A 15 24.23 7.49 -14.45
CA ALA A 15 23.85 6.30 -13.70
C ALA A 15 23.00 6.66 -12.47
N GLN A 16 23.37 7.72 -11.73
CA GLN A 16 22.60 8.21 -10.60
C GLN A 16 21.22 8.74 -11.01
N ALA A 17 21.15 9.52 -12.08
CA ALA A 17 19.87 10.01 -12.62
C ALA A 17 18.96 8.85 -13.06
N ALA A 18 19.52 7.84 -13.74
CA ALA A 18 18.77 6.64 -14.14
C ALA A 18 18.27 5.85 -12.93
N ALA A 19 19.08 5.70 -11.87
CA ALA A 19 18.69 5.03 -10.65
C ALA A 19 17.53 5.75 -9.93
N LEU A 20 17.58 7.09 -9.85
CA LEU A 20 16.51 7.92 -9.27
C LEU A 20 15.21 7.84 -10.08
N ALA A 21 15.31 7.91 -11.41
CA ALA A 21 14.16 7.76 -12.30
C ALA A 21 13.50 6.39 -12.13
N ARG A 22 14.30 5.31 -12.10
CA ARG A 22 13.82 3.95 -11.85
C ARG A 22 13.15 3.82 -10.48
N ALA A 23 13.77 4.36 -9.42
CA ALA A 23 13.22 4.30 -8.08
C ALA A 23 11.87 5.02 -7.98
N THR A 24 11.73 6.14 -8.68
CA THR A 24 10.46 6.89 -8.77
C THR A 24 9.40 6.09 -9.50
N ALA A 25 9.75 5.48 -10.65
CA ALA A 25 8.83 4.61 -11.39
C ALA A 25 8.32 3.43 -10.56
N ILE A 26 9.21 2.76 -9.80
CA ILE A 26 8.84 1.65 -8.91
C ILE A 26 7.88 2.13 -7.82
N LYS A 27 8.16 3.27 -7.16
CA LYS A 27 7.27 3.83 -6.14
C LYS A 27 5.88 4.16 -6.69
N THR A 28 5.83 4.74 -7.88
CA THR A 28 4.57 5.05 -8.56
C THR A 28 3.78 3.79 -8.88
N ASP A 29 4.40 2.75 -9.47
CA ASP A 29 3.70 1.49 -9.78
C ASP A 29 3.22 0.78 -8.50
N CYS A 30 4.07 0.77 -7.46
CA CYS A 30 3.72 0.26 -6.12
C CYS A 30 2.42 0.89 -5.59
N ARG A 31 2.36 2.23 -5.62
CA ARG A 31 1.19 3.00 -5.18
C ARG A 31 -0.02 2.70 -6.06
N THR A 32 0.13 2.73 -7.38
CA THR A 32 -0.96 2.45 -8.33
C THR A 32 -1.58 1.08 -8.07
N ARG A 33 -0.77 0.04 -7.89
CA ARG A 33 -1.23 -1.33 -7.63
C ARG A 33 -1.97 -1.44 -6.29
N ILE A 34 -1.44 -0.83 -5.23
CA ILE A 34 -2.11 -0.82 -3.92
C ILE A 34 -3.47 -0.11 -4.02
N LEU A 35 -3.52 1.04 -4.68
CA LEU A 35 -4.75 1.84 -4.80
C LEU A 35 -5.76 1.27 -5.79
N ALA A 36 -5.34 0.41 -6.72
CA ALA A 36 -6.26 -0.31 -7.60
C ALA A 36 -7.14 -1.32 -6.85
N VAL A 37 -6.68 -1.82 -5.70
CA VAL A 37 -7.48 -2.71 -4.83
C VAL A 37 -8.52 -1.91 -4.06
N GLY A 38 -8.12 -0.75 -3.55
CA GLY A 38 -9.03 0.20 -2.95
C GLY A 38 -8.36 1.53 -2.65
N SER A 39 -9.13 2.59 -2.88
CA SER A 39 -8.69 3.97 -2.74
C SER A 39 -8.22 4.28 -1.32
N GLU A 40 -7.53 5.42 -1.15
CA GLU A 40 -7.21 5.92 0.19
C GLU A 40 -8.49 6.12 1.02
N ALA A 41 -9.58 6.59 0.40
CA ALA A 41 -10.88 6.75 1.05
C ALA A 41 -11.45 5.40 1.53
N THR A 42 -11.44 4.37 0.68
CA THR A 42 -11.86 3.00 1.05
C THR A 42 -11.05 2.49 2.23
N GLN A 43 -9.73 2.66 2.21
CA GLN A 43 -8.85 2.24 3.30
C GLN A 43 -9.17 2.98 4.62
N MET A 44 -9.42 4.29 4.56
CA MET A 44 -9.83 5.08 5.73
C MET A 44 -11.20 4.64 6.26
N ASN A 45 -12.18 4.39 5.37
CA ASN A 45 -13.52 3.95 5.75
C ASN A 45 -13.47 2.60 6.49
N ILE A 46 -12.64 1.65 6.03
CA ILE A 46 -12.43 0.36 6.71
C ILE A 46 -11.77 0.55 8.06
N ALA A 47 -10.73 1.41 8.14
CA ALA A 47 -10.08 1.71 9.41
C ALA A 47 -11.06 2.34 10.42
N GLN A 48 -11.88 3.29 9.96
CA GLN A 48 -12.93 3.90 10.78
C GLN A 48 -13.97 2.90 11.23
N ALA A 49 -14.41 1.98 10.37
CA ALA A 49 -15.32 0.90 10.74
C ALA A 49 -14.73 0.02 11.85
N GLY A 50 -13.44 -0.30 11.79
CA GLY A 50 -12.73 -1.01 12.85
C GLY A 50 -12.71 -0.23 14.18
N ILE A 51 -12.53 1.10 14.12
CA ILE A 51 -12.60 1.97 15.31
C ILE A 51 -14.01 1.96 15.90
N VAL A 52 -15.06 2.14 15.08
CA VAL A 52 -16.46 2.14 15.52
C VAL A 52 -16.82 0.79 16.16
N PHE A 53 -16.43 -0.32 15.53
CA PHE A 53 -16.64 -1.65 16.10
C PHE A 53 -15.97 -1.80 17.46
N THR A 54 -14.70 -1.42 17.56
CA THR A 54 -13.92 -1.58 18.80
C THR A 54 -14.47 -0.71 19.91
N ALA A 55 -14.84 0.56 19.62
CA ALA A 55 -15.45 1.45 20.59
C ALA A 55 -16.76 0.87 21.14
N ALA A 56 -17.67 0.41 20.27
CA ALA A 56 -18.92 -0.19 20.70
C ALA A 56 -18.72 -1.44 21.59
N VAL A 57 -17.74 -2.30 21.26
CA VAL A 57 -17.41 -3.47 22.09
C VAL A 57 -16.85 -3.06 23.44
N LEU A 58 -15.96 -2.05 23.49
CA LEU A 58 -15.40 -1.54 24.74
C LEU A 58 -16.47 -0.92 25.65
N ASP A 59 -17.49 -0.30 25.05
CA ASP A 59 -18.67 0.23 25.75
C ASP A 59 -19.66 -0.87 26.19
N GLY A 60 -19.34 -2.14 25.97
CA GLY A 60 -20.14 -3.29 26.39
C GLY A 60 -21.28 -3.66 25.45
N ALA A 61 -21.31 -3.10 24.23
CA ALA A 61 -22.33 -3.50 23.25
C ALA A 61 -22.13 -4.96 22.81
N PRO A 62 -23.22 -5.72 22.60
CA PRO A 62 -23.14 -7.02 21.98
C PRO A 62 -22.46 -6.96 20.61
N ARG A 63 -21.70 -7.99 20.25
CA ARG A 63 -20.97 -8.07 18.97
C ARG A 63 -21.86 -7.76 17.77
N THR A 64 -23.09 -8.27 17.75
CA THR A 64 -24.05 -8.06 16.67
C THR A 64 -24.41 -6.57 16.49
N VAL A 65 -24.52 -5.82 17.58
CA VAL A 65 -24.75 -4.37 17.56
C VAL A 65 -23.51 -3.63 17.05
N ALA A 66 -22.32 -4.03 17.51
CA ALA A 66 -21.06 -3.43 17.05
C ALA A 66 -20.81 -3.67 15.55
N LEU A 67 -21.12 -4.86 15.03
CA LEU A 67 -21.06 -5.16 13.60
C LEU A 67 -22.04 -4.28 12.79
N ALA A 68 -23.29 -4.16 13.26
CA ALA A 68 -24.28 -3.31 12.60
C ALA A 68 -23.87 -1.83 12.58
N ALA A 69 -23.34 -1.30 13.70
CA ALA A 69 -22.92 0.10 13.80
C ALA A 69 -21.70 0.44 12.94
N SER A 70 -20.79 -0.51 12.76
CA SER A 70 -19.58 -0.34 11.94
C SER A 70 -19.79 -0.65 10.45
N GLY A 71 -20.87 -1.33 10.09
CA GLY A 71 -21.08 -1.86 8.73
C GLY A 71 -20.19 -3.08 8.41
N LEU A 72 -19.45 -3.60 9.38
CA LEU A 72 -18.60 -4.78 9.23
C LEU A 72 -19.43 -6.06 9.31
N ARG A 73 -18.90 -7.11 8.69
CA ARG A 73 -19.37 -8.49 8.80
C ARG A 73 -18.35 -9.32 9.59
N ASP A 74 -18.79 -10.47 10.06
CA ASP A 74 -17.86 -11.44 10.64
C ASP A 74 -16.74 -11.79 9.65
N GLY A 75 -15.50 -11.72 10.12
CA GLY A 75 -14.29 -11.94 9.30
C GLY A 75 -13.71 -10.69 8.64
N ASP A 76 -14.45 -9.58 8.56
CA ASP A 76 -13.96 -8.36 7.87
C ASP A 76 -12.71 -7.76 8.53
N LEU A 77 -12.61 -7.78 9.86
CA LEU A 77 -11.43 -7.31 10.57
C LEU A 77 -10.20 -8.16 10.25
N THR A 78 -10.36 -9.48 10.09
CA THR A 78 -9.28 -10.38 9.68
C THR A 78 -8.87 -10.11 8.23
N LEU A 79 -9.82 -9.86 7.33
CA LEU A 79 -9.54 -9.44 5.96
C LEU A 79 -8.80 -8.10 5.90
N ALA A 80 -9.21 -7.12 6.72
CA ALA A 80 -8.54 -5.82 6.81
C ALA A 80 -7.09 -5.94 7.31
N GLN A 81 -6.85 -6.81 8.30
CA GLN A 81 -5.49 -7.13 8.76
C GLN A 81 -4.65 -7.78 7.66
N GLY A 82 -5.23 -8.75 6.93
CA GLY A 82 -4.59 -9.40 5.79
C GLY A 82 -4.25 -8.41 4.67
N TRP A 83 -5.16 -7.49 4.36
CA TRP A 83 -4.90 -6.41 3.41
C TRP A 83 -3.75 -5.52 3.89
N LYS A 84 -3.74 -5.10 5.16
CA LYS A 84 -2.65 -4.28 5.70
C LYS A 84 -1.29 -4.99 5.61
N ALA A 85 -1.25 -6.29 5.89
CA ALA A 85 -0.05 -7.10 5.74
C ALA A 85 0.42 -7.18 4.27
N TRP A 86 -0.51 -7.37 3.33
CA TRP A 86 -0.21 -7.35 1.90
C TRP A 86 0.34 -6.00 1.43
N VAL A 87 -0.23 -4.87 1.87
CA VAL A 87 0.30 -3.53 1.58
C VAL A 87 1.73 -3.37 2.08
N ALA A 88 2.03 -3.86 3.29
CA ALA A 88 3.38 -3.82 3.84
C ALA A 88 4.37 -4.71 3.05
N ALA A 89 3.92 -5.88 2.58
CA ALA A 89 4.71 -6.76 1.72
C ALA A 89 5.01 -6.10 0.37
N MET A 90 4.00 -5.51 -0.29
CA MET A 90 4.19 -4.71 -1.51
C MET A 90 5.25 -3.61 -1.32
N GLN A 91 5.14 -2.83 -0.24
CA GLN A 91 6.08 -1.73 0.04
C GLN A 91 7.51 -2.23 0.33
N THR A 92 7.63 -3.37 1.01
CA THR A 92 8.92 -4.04 1.26
C THR A 92 9.55 -4.49 -0.06
N GLU A 93 8.79 -5.13 -0.95
CA GLU A 93 9.28 -5.57 -2.25
C GLU A 93 9.69 -4.42 -3.17
N CYS A 94 8.93 -3.31 -3.16
CA CYS A 94 9.31 -2.10 -3.87
C CYS A 94 10.65 -1.54 -3.37
N ARG A 95 10.89 -1.58 -2.05
CA ARG A 95 12.16 -1.15 -1.45
C ARG A 95 13.32 -2.07 -1.86
N ARG A 96 13.12 -3.37 -1.77
CA ARG A 96 14.08 -4.40 -2.24
C ARG A 96 14.44 -4.18 -3.71
N ALA A 97 13.45 -3.97 -4.58
CA ALA A 97 13.67 -3.73 -6.01
C ALA A 97 14.50 -2.46 -6.26
N ILE A 98 14.25 -1.40 -5.50
CA ILE A 98 15.04 -0.17 -5.58
C ILE A 98 16.49 -0.42 -5.18
N GLU A 99 16.73 -1.11 -4.07
CA GLU A 99 18.07 -1.36 -3.54
C GLU A 99 18.88 -2.34 -4.40
N SER A 100 18.24 -3.42 -4.88
CA SER A 100 18.91 -4.48 -5.67
C SER A 100 19.15 -4.13 -7.13
N GLY A 101 18.40 -3.19 -7.70
CA GLY A 101 18.43 -2.94 -9.14
C GLY A 101 17.44 -3.81 -9.94
N GLU A 102 16.84 -4.82 -9.32
CA GLU A 102 15.93 -5.76 -9.96
C GLU A 102 14.49 -5.22 -10.06
N GLY A 103 13.65 -5.94 -10.82
CA GLY A 103 12.22 -5.68 -10.88
C GLY A 103 11.49 -6.16 -9.62
N PRO A 104 10.43 -5.47 -9.18
CA PRO A 104 9.61 -5.90 -8.05
C PRO A 104 8.85 -7.20 -8.34
N VAL A 105 8.72 -8.04 -7.32
CA VAL A 105 7.88 -9.24 -7.35
C VAL A 105 6.62 -8.94 -6.55
N TRP A 106 5.46 -9.10 -7.16
CA TRP A 106 4.20 -8.69 -6.56
C TRP A 106 3.55 -9.84 -5.80
N PRO A 107 3.34 -9.74 -4.47
CA PRO A 107 2.57 -10.73 -3.74
C PRO A 107 1.11 -10.76 -4.21
N ASP A 108 0.51 -11.95 -4.19
CA ASP A 108 -0.90 -12.14 -4.51
C ASP A 108 -1.81 -11.42 -3.50
N LEU A 109 -2.89 -10.83 -4.00
CA LEU A 109 -3.90 -10.22 -3.16
C LEU A 109 -4.60 -11.30 -2.31
N PRO A 110 -4.73 -11.14 -0.98
CA PRO A 110 -5.46 -12.11 -0.17
C PRO A 110 -6.92 -12.24 -0.61
N LYS A 111 -7.41 -13.48 -0.66
CA LYS A 111 -8.78 -13.79 -1.08
C LYS A 111 -9.79 -13.02 -0.23
N GLY A 112 -10.78 -12.40 -0.88
CA GLY A 112 -11.86 -11.65 -0.22
C GLY A 112 -11.53 -10.18 0.10
N VAL A 113 -10.28 -9.74 -0.05
CA VAL A 113 -9.92 -8.33 0.15
C VAL A 113 -10.57 -7.42 -0.88
N ALA A 114 -10.66 -7.85 -2.15
CA ALA A 114 -11.36 -7.09 -3.19
C ALA A 114 -12.86 -6.89 -2.86
N ASP A 115 -13.52 -7.93 -2.33
CA ASP A 115 -14.93 -7.85 -1.93
C ASP A 115 -15.13 -7.01 -0.67
N LEU A 116 -14.16 -7.00 0.24
CA LEU A 116 -14.15 -6.06 1.36
C LEU A 116 -14.03 -4.63 0.85
N ALA A 117 -13.06 -4.35 -0.02
CA ALA A 117 -12.83 -3.03 -0.59
C ALA A 117 -14.06 -2.50 -1.35
N ALA A 118 -14.72 -3.33 -2.16
CA ALA A 118 -15.88 -2.93 -2.93
C ALA A 118 -17.10 -2.50 -2.09
N ARG A 119 -17.16 -2.89 -0.81
CA ARG A 119 -18.25 -2.51 0.10
C ARG A 119 -18.01 -1.18 0.84
N PHE A 120 -16.79 -0.63 0.78
CA PHE A 120 -16.33 0.50 1.59
C PHE A 120 -15.80 1.67 0.76
#